data_AF-A0A2H3B6M8-F1
#
_entry.id   AF-A0A2H3B6M8-F1
#
_cell.length_a   1.000
_cell.length_b   1.000
_cell.length_c   1.000
_cell.angle_alpha   90.00
_cell.angle_beta   90.00
_cell.angle_gamma   90.00
#
_symmetry.space_group_name_H-M   'P 1'
#
loop_
_entity.id
_entity.type
_entity.pdbx_description
1 polymer ?
#
loop_
_entity_poly.entity_id
_entity_poly.type
_entity_poly.pdbx_seq_one_letter_code
_entity_poly.pdbx_strand_id
1 'polypeptide(L)'
;MAGATANAPREGWGDLYTPRWVKGRGADKMGLCGICVEPRERGGEGRVVWLGMKFSAYNYHMQYGHGISAHTTRPFSPPLAFRDVTRPNPAKGEKGSVTVGMCHHCRKWVPVEGVKDVQVKVPELFWWKHAAACHGASTIEGEDGVFEEDEVWNKVVTSCDQ
;
A
#
# COMPACT_ATOMS: atom_id res chain seq x y z
N MET A 1 -16.88 13.69 11.46
CA MET A 1 -16.41 12.36 11.92
C MET A 1 -17.22 11.89 13.15
N ALA A 2 -18.55 11.82 13.05
CA ALA A 2 -19.38 11.45 14.21
C ALA A 2 -19.18 9.98 14.60
N GLY A 3 -19.03 9.72 15.91
CA GLY A 3 -18.90 8.37 16.47
C GLY A 3 -17.57 7.66 16.21
N ALA A 4 -16.57 8.37 15.67
CA ALA A 4 -15.21 7.87 15.54
C ALA A 4 -14.38 8.19 16.79
N THR A 5 -13.51 7.26 17.17
CA THR A 5 -12.52 7.45 18.24
C THR A 5 -11.11 7.31 17.67
N ALA A 6 -10.17 8.03 18.28
CA ALA A 6 -8.76 7.88 17.94
C ALA A 6 -8.28 6.45 18.20
N ASN A 7 -7.36 5.97 17.37
CA ASN A 7 -6.72 4.67 17.49
C ASN A 7 -5.21 4.84 17.35
N ALA A 8 -4.48 4.36 18.35
CA ALA A 8 -3.03 4.46 18.40
C ALA A 8 -2.40 3.58 17.29
N PRO A 9 -1.26 4.01 16.71
CA PRO A 9 -0.48 3.16 15.81
C PRO A 9 0.08 1.94 16.53
N ARG A 10 0.43 0.90 15.75
CA ARG A 10 1.16 -0.25 16.25
C ARG A 10 2.66 0.04 16.38
N GLU A 11 3.24 0.71 15.40
CA GLU A 11 4.70 0.90 15.28
C GLU A 11 5.13 2.38 15.31
N GLY A 12 4.36 3.21 16.01
CA GLY A 12 4.66 4.63 16.20
C GLY A 12 4.27 5.52 15.01
N TRP A 13 5.02 6.60 14.81
CA TRP A 13 4.64 7.63 13.83
C TRP A 13 4.73 7.15 12.37
N GLY A 14 5.64 6.22 12.06
CA GLY A 14 5.86 5.70 10.72
C GLY A 14 4.80 4.69 10.22
N ASP A 15 3.83 4.35 11.06
CA ASP A 15 2.81 3.35 10.75
C ASP A 15 1.72 3.92 9.81
N LEU A 16 1.85 3.64 8.52
CA LEU A 16 0.88 4.00 7.49
C LEU A 16 -0.27 3.00 7.38
N TYR A 17 -0.13 1.82 8.00
CA TYR A 17 -1.10 0.73 7.85
C TYR A 17 -2.25 0.86 8.85
N THR A 18 -1.96 1.16 10.11
CA THR A 18 -2.94 1.19 11.19
C THR A 18 -3.87 2.41 11.07
N PRO A 19 -5.21 2.22 11.05
CA PRO A 19 -6.13 3.34 10.95
C PRO A 19 -6.02 4.23 12.19
N ARG A 20 -5.88 5.54 12.01
CA ARG A 20 -5.81 6.51 13.12
C ARG A 20 -7.17 6.82 13.74
N TRP A 21 -8.23 6.51 13.01
CA TRP A 21 -9.61 6.66 13.47
C TRP A 21 -10.39 5.38 13.20
N VAL A 22 -11.11 4.93 14.21
CA VAL A 22 -11.98 3.74 14.15
C VAL A 22 -13.37 4.10 14.64
N LYS A 23 -14.39 3.36 14.18
CA LYS A 23 -15.76 3.47 14.69
C LYS A 23 -16.43 2.10 14.69
N GLY A 24 -17.53 1.98 15.44
CA GLY A 24 -18.26 0.71 15.58
C GLY A 24 -17.51 -0.32 16.43
N ARG A 25 -18.06 -1.53 16.53
CA ARG A 25 -17.55 -2.62 17.37
C ARG A 25 -17.81 -3.97 16.72
N GLY A 26 -17.02 -4.99 17.07
CA GLY A 26 -17.22 -6.35 16.59
C GLY A 26 -17.22 -6.43 15.06
N ALA A 27 -18.31 -6.94 14.48
CA ALA A 27 -18.47 -7.07 13.04
C ALA A 27 -18.60 -5.74 12.30
N ASP A 28 -19.14 -4.71 12.96
CA ASP A 28 -19.34 -3.38 12.40
C ASP A 28 -18.14 -2.46 12.64
N LYS A 29 -17.03 -2.98 13.20
CA LYS A 29 -15.83 -2.18 13.41
C LYS A 29 -15.25 -1.76 12.06
N MET A 30 -15.09 -0.46 11.87
CA MET A 30 -14.52 0.14 10.67
C MET A 30 -13.26 0.95 11.01
N GLY A 31 -12.30 0.96 10.09
CA GLY A 31 -11.15 1.87 10.10
C GLY A 31 -11.25 2.89 8.99
N LEU A 32 -10.87 4.14 9.28
CA LEU A 32 -10.69 5.18 8.26
C LEU A 32 -9.33 4.97 7.59
N CYS A 33 -9.31 4.92 6.25
CA CYS A 33 -8.04 4.93 5.52
C CYS A 33 -7.37 6.30 5.66
N GLY A 34 -6.14 6.31 6.19
CA GLY A 34 -5.34 7.52 6.35
C GLY A 34 -4.85 8.10 5.01
N ILE A 35 -4.66 7.27 3.99
CA ILE A 35 -4.13 7.72 2.69
C ILE A 35 -5.23 8.34 1.83
N CYS A 36 -6.41 7.70 1.72
CA CYS A 36 -7.50 8.25 0.92
C CYS A 36 -8.00 9.61 1.44
N VAL A 37 -7.95 9.84 2.76
CA VAL A 37 -8.45 11.08 3.36
C VAL A 37 -7.50 12.25 3.15
N GLU A 38 -6.21 12.00 2.96
CA GLU A 38 -5.25 13.05 2.64
C GLU A 38 -5.63 13.74 1.33
N PRO A 39 -5.39 15.05 1.21
CA PRO A 39 -5.68 15.82 0.01
C PRO A 39 -4.80 15.36 -1.16
N ARG A 40 -5.25 15.62 -2.40
CA ARG A 40 -4.55 15.18 -3.61
C ARG A 40 -3.19 15.84 -3.77
N GLU A 41 -3.06 17.05 -3.26
CA GLU A 41 -1.82 17.83 -3.23
C GLU A 41 -0.74 17.15 -2.38
N ARG A 42 -1.13 16.30 -1.43
CA ARG A 42 -0.24 15.48 -0.59
C ARG A 42 -0.18 14.02 -1.03
N GLY A 43 -0.65 13.71 -2.24
CA GLY A 43 -0.65 12.35 -2.80
C GLY A 43 -1.80 11.45 -2.32
N GLY A 44 -2.78 11.99 -1.58
CA GLY A 44 -3.98 11.26 -1.19
C GLY A 44 -5.11 11.34 -2.23
N GLU A 45 -6.34 11.01 -1.83
CA GLU A 45 -7.51 11.02 -2.72
C GLU A 45 -8.53 12.12 -2.40
N GLY A 46 -8.40 12.79 -1.25
CA GLY A 46 -9.32 13.81 -0.76
C GLY A 46 -10.69 13.27 -0.37
N ARG A 47 -10.82 11.99 -0.02
CA ARG A 47 -12.10 11.36 0.31
C ARG A 47 -12.08 10.54 1.59
N VAL A 48 -13.18 10.61 2.34
CA VAL A 48 -13.37 9.85 3.58
C VAL A 48 -13.78 8.41 3.26
N VAL A 49 -12.88 7.46 3.48
CA VAL A 49 -13.10 6.03 3.17
C VAL A 49 -13.06 5.19 4.45
N TRP A 50 -14.24 4.75 4.90
CA TRP A 50 -14.38 3.82 6.02
C TRP A 50 -14.49 2.39 5.51
N LEU A 51 -13.67 1.49 6.03
CA LEU A 51 -13.62 0.09 5.58
C LEU A 51 -13.78 -0.86 6.77
N GLY A 52 -14.51 -1.95 6.57
CA GLY A 52 -14.71 -2.97 7.59
C GLY A 52 -13.40 -3.65 7.97
N MET A 53 -13.16 -3.80 9.28
CA MET A 53 -11.93 -4.42 9.80
C MET A 53 -12.05 -5.94 9.91
N LYS A 54 -13.22 -6.48 10.28
CA LYS A 54 -13.42 -7.92 10.53
C LYS A 54 -13.29 -8.80 9.27
N PHE A 55 -13.70 -8.29 8.11
CA PHE A 55 -13.67 -9.02 6.84
C PHE A 55 -12.47 -8.65 5.96
N SER A 56 -11.41 -8.12 6.58
CA SER A 56 -10.16 -7.72 5.90
C SER A 56 -10.34 -6.74 4.75
N ALA A 57 -11.48 -6.04 4.63
CA ALA A 57 -11.69 -5.03 3.60
C ALA A 57 -10.69 -3.87 3.76
N TYR A 58 -10.44 -3.46 5.01
CA TYR A 58 -9.40 -2.48 5.33
C TYR A 58 -8.00 -2.99 4.96
N ASN A 59 -7.63 -4.20 5.37
CA ASN A 59 -6.33 -4.81 5.06
C ASN A 59 -6.10 -4.93 3.54
N TYR A 60 -7.11 -5.42 2.81
CA TYR A 60 -7.06 -5.56 1.35
C TYR A 60 -6.84 -4.20 0.68
N HIS A 61 -7.57 -3.18 1.14
CA HIS A 61 -7.45 -1.84 0.61
C HIS A 61 -6.06 -1.23 0.85
N MET A 62 -5.50 -1.37 2.06
CA MET A 62 -4.16 -0.85 2.34
C MET A 62 -3.08 -1.55 1.50
N GLN A 63 -3.15 -2.89 1.38
CA GLN A 63 -2.14 -3.66 0.64
C GLN A 63 -2.25 -3.49 -0.88
N TYR A 64 -3.48 -3.47 -1.43
CA TYR A 64 -3.68 -3.55 -2.89
C TYR A 64 -4.19 -2.25 -3.52
N GLY A 65 -4.67 -1.32 -2.70
CA GLY A 65 -5.01 0.04 -3.13
C GLY A 65 -3.86 1.03 -2.95
N HIS A 66 -3.01 0.81 -1.92
CA HIS A 66 -1.93 1.74 -1.58
C HIS A 66 -0.55 1.09 -1.44
N GLY A 67 -0.43 -0.24 -1.61
CA GLY A 67 0.86 -0.91 -1.53
C GLY A 67 1.49 -0.89 -0.13
N ILE A 68 0.71 -0.80 0.95
CA ILE A 68 1.22 -0.74 2.31
C ILE A 68 1.20 -2.13 2.96
N SER A 69 2.36 -2.58 3.44
CA SER A 69 2.53 -3.86 4.10
C SER A 69 1.88 -3.90 5.48
N ALA A 70 1.15 -4.97 5.78
CA ALA A 70 0.63 -5.24 7.12
C ALA A 70 1.74 -5.65 8.12
N HIS A 71 2.90 -6.07 7.61
CA HIS A 71 4.03 -6.51 8.42
C HIS A 71 4.92 -5.35 8.82
N THR A 72 5.35 -4.51 7.87
CA THR A 72 6.27 -3.40 8.14
C THR A 72 5.56 -2.08 8.42
N THR A 73 4.23 -2.04 8.22
CA THR A 73 3.41 -0.82 8.29
C THR A 73 3.79 0.28 7.30
N ARG A 74 4.64 -0.03 6.32
CA ARG A 74 5.26 0.87 5.34
C ARG A 74 4.98 0.38 3.91
N PRO A 75 5.28 1.18 2.86
CA PRO A 75 5.13 0.73 1.48
C PRO A 75 5.91 -0.56 1.22
N PHE A 76 5.39 -1.40 0.33
CA PHE A 76 6.13 -2.55 -0.17
C PHE A 76 7.36 -2.10 -0.95
N SER A 77 8.46 -2.81 -0.72
CA SER A 77 9.70 -2.59 -1.46
C SER A 77 9.49 -2.65 -2.98
N PRO A 78 10.09 -1.74 -3.76
CA PRO A 78 10.00 -1.75 -5.21
C PRO A 78 10.80 -2.92 -5.82
N PRO A 79 10.57 -3.25 -7.10
CA PRO A 79 11.46 -4.15 -7.83
C PRO A 79 12.89 -3.61 -7.90
N LEU A 80 13.89 -4.49 -7.77
CA LEU A 80 15.31 -4.13 -7.89
C LEU A 80 15.74 -3.79 -9.31
N ALA A 81 15.00 -4.29 -10.30
CA ALA A 81 15.24 -4.07 -11.72
C ALA A 81 13.95 -4.39 -12.48
N PHE A 82 13.83 -3.84 -13.69
CA PHE A 82 12.74 -4.11 -14.62
C PHE A 82 13.29 -4.70 -15.93
N ARG A 83 12.48 -5.51 -16.60
CA ARG A 83 12.71 -5.93 -17.99
C ARG A 83 11.40 -6.31 -18.66
N ASP A 84 11.38 -6.27 -19.98
CA ASP A 84 10.26 -6.78 -20.77
C ASP A 84 10.46 -8.25 -21.12
N VAL A 85 9.37 -9.00 -21.12
CA VAL A 85 9.32 -10.40 -21.54
C VAL A 85 8.27 -10.54 -22.63
N THR A 86 8.70 -10.95 -23.82
CA THR A 86 7.81 -11.28 -24.93
C THR A 86 7.00 -12.52 -24.59
N ARG A 87 5.69 -12.46 -24.82
CA ARG A 87 4.77 -13.57 -24.62
C ARG A 87 4.58 -14.34 -25.93
N PRO A 88 4.78 -15.67 -25.95
CA PRO A 88 4.47 -16.46 -27.13
C PRO A 88 2.95 -16.52 -27.31
N ASN A 89 2.47 -16.25 -28.53
CA ASN A 89 1.07 -16.39 -28.94
C ASN A 89 0.05 -15.63 -28.05
N PRO A 90 0.10 -14.29 -27.96
CA PRO A 90 -0.88 -13.52 -27.21
C PRO A 90 -2.29 -13.72 -27.78
N ALA A 91 -3.28 -13.93 -26.93
CA ALA A 91 -4.68 -13.99 -27.36
C ALA A 91 -5.17 -12.59 -27.80
N LYS A 92 -6.31 -12.54 -28.51
CA LYS A 92 -6.92 -11.26 -28.92
C LYS A 92 -7.22 -10.40 -27.67
N GLY A 93 -6.69 -9.17 -27.65
CA GLY A 93 -6.84 -8.24 -26.53
C GLY A 93 -5.83 -8.45 -25.40
N GLU A 94 -4.81 -9.27 -25.61
CA GLU A 94 -3.66 -9.39 -24.72
C GLU A 94 -2.41 -8.71 -25.26
N LYS A 95 -1.55 -8.27 -24.34
CA LYS A 95 -0.26 -7.68 -24.67
C LYS A 95 0.71 -8.74 -25.19
N GLY A 96 1.47 -8.36 -26.23
CA GLY A 96 2.54 -9.18 -26.82
C GLY A 96 3.81 -9.24 -25.98
N SER A 97 4.03 -8.27 -25.09
CA SER A 97 5.06 -8.28 -24.06
C SER A 97 4.47 -7.86 -22.73
N VAL A 98 5.13 -8.25 -21.64
CA VAL A 98 4.80 -7.77 -20.29
C VAL A 98 6.06 -7.34 -19.57
N THR A 99 5.95 -6.26 -18.80
CA THR A 99 7.01 -5.80 -17.91
C THR A 99 7.06 -6.70 -16.67
N VAL A 100 8.26 -7.15 -16.29
CA VAL A 100 8.52 -7.90 -15.06
C VAL A 100 9.55 -7.18 -14.20
N GLY A 101 9.41 -7.32 -12.88
CA GLY A 101 10.29 -6.75 -11.86
C GLY A 101 11.06 -7.83 -11.09
N MET A 102 12.31 -7.57 -10.73
CA MET A 102 13.13 -8.46 -9.89
C MET A 102 12.80 -8.27 -8.40
N CYS A 103 12.28 -9.32 -7.75
CA CYS A 103 12.02 -9.31 -6.31
C CYS A 103 13.31 -9.35 -5.48
N HIS A 104 13.43 -8.47 -4.49
CA HIS A 104 14.57 -8.48 -3.56
C HIS A 104 14.55 -9.72 -2.66
N HIS A 105 13.37 -10.15 -2.23
CA HIS A 105 13.21 -11.26 -1.30
C HIS A 105 13.41 -12.62 -1.96
N CYS A 106 12.58 -12.98 -2.95
CA CYS A 106 12.64 -14.31 -3.57
C CYS A 106 13.55 -14.38 -4.80
N ARG A 107 14.12 -13.25 -5.26
CA ARG A 107 15.02 -13.17 -6.42
C ARG A 107 14.40 -13.69 -7.73
N LYS A 108 13.07 -13.67 -7.84
CA LYS A 108 12.34 -14.04 -9.05
C LYS A 108 11.92 -12.79 -9.83
N TRP A 109 11.82 -12.95 -11.15
CA TRP A 109 11.17 -11.98 -12.03
C TRP A 109 9.66 -12.18 -11.99
N VAL A 110 8.92 -11.16 -11.57
CA VAL A 110 7.48 -11.20 -11.35
C VAL A 110 6.79 -10.16 -12.21
N PRO A 111 5.65 -10.45 -12.86
CA PRO A 111 4.88 -9.44 -13.59
C PRO A 111 4.54 -8.24 -12.71
N VAL A 112 4.85 -7.04 -13.20
CA VAL A 112 4.44 -5.78 -12.55
C VAL A 112 3.17 -5.21 -13.16
N GLU A 113 2.69 -5.81 -14.24
CA GLU A 113 1.47 -5.45 -14.94
C GLU A 113 0.65 -6.68 -15.38
N GLY A 114 -0.58 -6.45 -15.81
CA GLY A 114 -1.48 -7.48 -16.32
C GLY A 114 -1.26 -7.80 -17.79
N VAL A 115 -1.63 -9.01 -18.18
CA VAL A 115 -1.56 -9.51 -19.57
C VAL A 115 -2.63 -8.90 -20.49
N LYS A 116 -3.75 -8.46 -19.93
CA LYS A 116 -4.84 -7.86 -20.71
C LYS A 116 -4.47 -6.44 -21.07
N ASP A 117 -4.76 -6.06 -22.32
CA ASP A 117 -4.57 -4.70 -22.78
C ASP A 117 -5.78 -3.83 -22.38
N VAL A 118 -5.91 -3.62 -21.07
CA VAL A 118 -6.97 -2.82 -20.46
C VAL A 118 -6.38 -1.95 -19.36
N GLN A 119 -6.92 -0.73 -19.24
CA GLN A 119 -6.55 0.14 -18.14
C GLN A 119 -7.08 -0.43 -16.82
N VAL A 120 -6.19 -0.60 -15.86
CA VAL A 120 -6.53 -1.01 -14.49
C VAL A 120 -6.58 0.21 -13.58
N LYS A 121 -7.37 0.12 -12.51
CA LYS A 121 -7.48 1.22 -11.53
C LYS A 121 -6.20 1.47 -10.73
N VAL A 122 -5.44 0.40 -10.48
CA VAL A 122 -4.18 0.42 -9.74
C VAL A 122 -3.15 -0.31 -10.60
N PRO A 123 -2.27 0.41 -11.31
CA PRO A 123 -1.25 -0.19 -12.18
C PRO A 123 -0.34 -1.18 -11.43
N GLU A 124 0.07 -0.83 -10.21
CA GLU A 124 1.04 -1.55 -9.38
C GLU A 124 0.45 -2.79 -8.69
N LEU A 125 -0.87 -3.02 -8.82
CA LEU A 125 -1.60 -4.09 -8.14
C LEU A 125 -0.96 -5.47 -8.34
N PHE A 126 -0.41 -5.72 -9.53
CA PHE A 126 0.22 -7.00 -9.86
C PHE A 126 1.48 -7.25 -9.03
N TRP A 127 2.30 -6.21 -8.86
CA TRP A 127 3.47 -6.26 -7.98
C TRP A 127 3.06 -6.40 -6.52
N TRP A 128 2.11 -5.59 -6.04
CA TRP A 128 1.70 -5.59 -4.64
C TRP A 128 1.07 -6.91 -4.20
N LYS A 129 0.39 -7.64 -5.10
CA LYS A 129 -0.06 -9.01 -4.83
C LYS A 129 1.09 -9.96 -4.53
N HIS A 130 2.19 -9.86 -5.26
CA HIS A 130 3.38 -10.63 -4.97
C HIS A 130 4.03 -10.17 -3.67
N ALA A 131 4.23 -8.86 -3.50
CA ALA A 131 4.86 -8.28 -2.34
C ALA A 131 4.15 -8.66 -1.03
N ALA A 132 2.81 -8.57 -1.00
CA ALA A 132 1.99 -8.95 0.14
C ALA A 132 2.16 -10.42 0.55
N ALA A 133 2.38 -11.32 -0.42
CA ALA A 133 2.58 -12.73 -0.16
C ALA A 133 4.05 -13.12 0.11
N CYS A 134 5.01 -12.30 -0.35
CA CYS A 134 6.42 -12.69 -0.43
C CYS A 134 7.33 -11.90 0.51
N HIS A 135 7.12 -10.59 0.70
CA HIS A 135 8.13 -9.75 1.36
C HIS A 135 8.14 -9.95 2.88
N GLY A 136 7.00 -10.27 3.49
CA GLY A 136 6.87 -10.36 4.94
C GLY A 136 7.36 -9.06 5.60
N ALA A 137 8.28 -9.18 6.56
CA ALA A 137 8.92 -8.03 7.22
C ALA A 137 10.22 -7.55 6.52
N SER A 138 10.62 -8.16 5.40
CA SER A 138 11.86 -7.78 4.72
C SER A 138 11.70 -6.53 3.86
N THR A 139 12.74 -5.71 3.86
CA THR A 139 12.82 -4.40 3.20
C THR A 139 14.14 -4.27 2.44
N ILE A 140 14.24 -3.26 1.57
CA ILE A 140 15.48 -2.87 0.89
C ILE A 140 16.14 -1.74 1.68
N GLU A 141 17.47 -1.76 1.79
CA GLU A 141 18.22 -0.68 2.43
C GLU A 141 18.10 0.63 1.63
N GLY A 142 17.79 1.74 2.32
CA GLY A 142 17.62 3.05 1.70
C GLY A 142 16.24 3.32 1.08
N GLU A 143 15.23 2.48 1.36
CA GLU A 143 13.84 2.71 0.90
C GLU A 143 12.99 3.59 1.84
N ASP A 144 13.65 4.46 2.60
CA ASP A 144 13.10 5.45 3.51
C ASP A 144 12.66 6.75 2.80
N GLY A 145 12.35 7.81 3.56
CA GLY A 145 11.92 9.11 2.99
C GLY A 145 10.48 9.15 2.46
N VAL A 146 9.60 8.24 2.92
CA VAL A 146 8.19 8.18 2.48
C VAL A 146 7.36 9.39 2.95
N PHE A 147 7.84 10.12 3.96
CA PHE A 147 7.11 11.21 4.56
C PHE A 147 7.66 12.55 4.09
N GLU A 148 6.76 13.50 3.88
CA GLU A 148 7.09 14.89 3.63
C GLU A 148 7.44 15.57 4.96
N GLU A 149 8.63 16.18 5.05
CA GLU A 149 9.11 16.87 6.25
C GLU A 149 8.44 18.24 6.44
N ASP A 150 7.13 18.25 6.67
CA ASP A 150 6.32 19.44 6.86
C ASP A 150 6.12 19.81 8.35
N GLU A 151 5.28 20.81 8.63
CA GLU A 151 4.96 21.22 10.00
C GLU A 151 4.30 20.09 10.81
N VAL A 152 3.49 19.25 10.15
CA VAL A 152 2.80 18.12 10.79
C VAL A 152 3.81 17.03 11.15
N TRP A 153 4.71 16.69 10.22
CA TRP A 153 5.83 15.79 10.46
C TRP A 153 6.65 16.19 11.66
N ASN A 154 7.11 17.45 11.69
CA ASN A 154 7.93 17.96 12.78
C ASN A 154 7.21 17.85 14.13
N LYS A 155 5.91 18.16 14.18
CA LYS A 155 5.09 18.00 15.39
C LYS A 155 4.98 16.53 15.83
N VAL A 156 4.78 15.62 14.89
CA VAL A 156 4.62 14.20 15.18
C VAL A 156 5.93 13.58 15.68
N VAL A 157 7.05 13.85 15.00
CA VAL A 157 8.37 13.34 15.39
C VAL A 157 8.80 13.89 16.74
N THR A 158 8.68 15.20 16.97
CA THR A 158 9.07 15.82 18.26
C THR A 158 8.19 15.40 19.45
N SER A 159 6.93 15.03 19.21
CA SER A 159 6.04 14.53 20.26
C SER A 159 6.28 13.07 20.66
N CYS A 160 7.06 12.30 19.88
CA CYS A 160 7.38 10.90 20.16
C CYS A 160 8.74 10.72 20.87
N ASP A 161 9.58 11.76 20.92
CA ASP A 161 10.85 11.77 21.66
C ASP A 161 10.70 12.22 23.14
N GLN A 162 9.45 12.32 23.62
CA GLN A 162 9.07 12.60 25.02
C GLN A 162 8.32 11.41 25.62
#